data_AF-A0A1Y2MS00-F1
#
_entry.id   AF-A0A1Y2MS00-F1
#
_cell.length_a   1.000
_cell.length_b   1.000
_cell.length_c   1.000
_cell.angle_alpha   90.00
_cell.angle_beta   90.00
_cell.angle_gamma   90.00
#
_symmetry.space_group_name_H-M   'P 1'
#
loop_
_entity.id
_entity.type
_entity.pdbx_description
1 polymer ?
#
loop_
_entity_poly.entity_id
_entity_poly.type
_entity_poly.pdbx_seq_one_letter_code
_entity_poly.pdbx_strand_id
1 'polypeptide(L)'
;MSSPAHLPRGSASDGLLLQIDVSNVLQVRDVLVAQLGSMQLALGRAERQLNLGPCGRDPVSLQAAASFRTKIEEIKAVHWAHVAELREATDRLAEAARHYGFTEEQLKGSFSSSPSSTRSEHASPDTPGAGGTP
;
A
#
# COMPACT_ATOMS: atom_id res chain seq x y z
N MET A 1 -23.58 -29.10 31.38
CA MET A 1 -23.41 -27.74 30.84
C MET A 1 -21.97 -27.61 30.39
N SER A 2 -21.72 -27.72 29.08
CA SER A 2 -20.38 -27.59 28.52
C SER A 2 -20.45 -26.69 27.29
N SER A 3 -20.06 -25.43 27.45
CA SER A 3 -19.86 -24.50 26.33
C SER A 3 -18.57 -24.88 25.58
N PRO A 4 -18.61 -25.12 24.26
CA PRO A 4 -17.38 -25.24 23.50
C PRO A 4 -16.74 -23.84 23.34
N ALA A 5 -15.47 -23.76 23.69
CA ALA A 5 -14.61 -22.61 23.51
C ALA A 5 -14.63 -22.14 22.04
N HIS A 6 -14.73 -20.83 21.87
CA HIS A 6 -14.71 -20.14 20.59
C HIS A 6 -13.35 -20.36 19.91
N LEU A 7 -13.30 -21.20 18.86
CA LEU A 7 -12.14 -21.28 17.97
C LEU A 7 -11.92 -19.89 17.32
N PRO A 8 -10.66 -19.45 17.14
CA PRO A 8 -10.37 -18.14 16.55
C PRO A 8 -10.89 -18.11 15.10
N ARG A 9 -11.67 -17.08 14.78
CA ARG A 9 -12.17 -16.79 13.41
C ARG A 9 -11.00 -16.39 12.50
N GLY A 10 -10.30 -17.38 11.94
CA GLY A 10 -9.17 -17.18 11.03
C GLY A 10 -9.55 -16.67 9.63
N SER A 11 -10.79 -16.85 9.16
CA SER A 11 -11.10 -16.56 7.74
C SER A 11 -11.44 -15.10 7.43
N ALA A 12 -11.97 -14.34 8.38
CA ALA A 12 -12.36 -12.95 8.14
C ALA A 12 -11.15 -12.00 8.11
N SER A 13 -10.18 -12.25 8.98
CA SER A 13 -8.90 -11.52 9.00
C SER A 13 -8.02 -11.89 7.80
N ASP A 14 -7.98 -13.17 7.40
CA ASP A 14 -7.29 -13.60 6.17
C ASP A 14 -7.94 -12.99 4.92
N GLY A 15 -9.28 -12.89 4.87
CA GLY A 15 -9.99 -12.22 3.78
C GLY A 15 -9.73 -10.72 3.70
N LEU A 16 -9.55 -10.04 4.84
CA LEU A 16 -9.15 -8.63 4.89
C LEU A 16 -7.67 -8.43 4.51
N LEU A 17 -6.78 -9.34 4.92
CA LEU A 17 -5.37 -9.34 4.54
C LEU A 17 -5.18 -9.60 3.04
N LEU A 18 -6.01 -10.46 2.43
CA LEU A 18 -6.08 -10.70 0.98
C LEU A 18 -6.66 -9.51 0.19
N GLN A 19 -7.49 -8.66 0.81
CA GLN A 19 -8.02 -7.46 0.16
C GLN A 19 -7.01 -6.31 0.09
N ILE A 20 -5.97 -6.34 0.91
CA ILE A 20 -4.77 -5.52 0.72
C ILE A 20 -3.86 -6.26 -0.26
N ASP A 21 -4.33 -6.41 -1.49
CA ASP A 21 -3.53 -6.95 -2.59
C ASP A 21 -2.45 -5.93 -2.97
N VAL A 22 -1.23 -6.39 -3.27
CA VAL A 22 -0.11 -5.53 -3.67
C VAL A 22 -0.50 -4.63 -4.85
N SER A 23 -1.35 -5.11 -5.76
CA SER A 23 -1.89 -4.32 -6.87
C SER A 23 -2.73 -3.14 -6.39
N ASN A 24 -3.54 -3.31 -5.34
CA ASN A 24 -4.33 -2.22 -4.76
C ASN A 24 -3.42 -1.15 -4.11
N VAL A 25 -2.39 -1.58 -3.37
CA VAL A 25 -1.39 -0.68 -2.78
C VAL A 25 -0.64 0.11 -3.86
N LEU A 26 -0.26 -0.55 -4.96
CA LEU A 26 0.41 0.10 -6.08
C LEU A 26 -0.51 1.06 -6.85
N GLN A 27 -1.79 0.71 -7.02
CA GLN A 27 -2.78 1.60 -7.65
C GLN A 27 -3.00 2.86 -6.80
N VAL A 28 -3.16 2.72 -5.48
CA VAL A 28 -3.28 3.87 -4.58
C VAL A 28 -2.02 4.73 -4.65
N ARG A 29 -0.83 4.12 -4.65
CA ARG A 29 0.45 4.83 -4.83
C ARG A 29 0.47 5.63 -6.13
N ASP A 30 0.06 5.04 -7.25
CA ASP A 30 0.10 5.71 -8.55
C ASP A 30 -0.85 6.92 -8.60
N VAL A 31 -2.03 6.82 -7.98
CA VAL A 31 -2.96 7.96 -7.83
C VAL A 31 -2.31 9.08 -7.01
N LEU A 32 -1.67 8.75 -5.89
CA LEU A 32 -0.99 9.74 -5.03
C LEU A 32 0.19 10.40 -5.75
N VAL A 33 0.96 9.66 -6.56
CA VAL A 33 2.04 10.20 -7.39
C VAL A 33 1.50 11.20 -8.41
N ALA A 34 0.40 10.86 -9.09
CA ALA A 34 -0.22 11.75 -10.08
C ALA A 34 -0.72 13.05 -9.43
N GLN A 35 -1.32 12.94 -8.23
CA GLN A 35 -1.74 14.10 -7.45
C GLN A 35 -0.55 14.94 -7.00
N LEU A 36 0.52 14.32 -6.51
CA LEU A 36 1.76 15.00 -6.10
C LEU A 36 2.33 15.83 -7.26
N GLY A 37 2.45 15.23 -8.44
CA GLY A 37 2.92 15.93 -9.64
C GLY A 37 2.04 17.12 -10.01
N SER A 38 0.72 16.95 -9.92
CA SER A 38 -0.24 18.03 -10.19
C SER A 38 -0.11 19.19 -9.20
N MET A 39 0.05 18.89 -7.91
CA MET A 39 0.25 19.90 -6.86
C MET A 39 1.57 20.65 -7.02
N GLN A 40 2.66 19.95 -7.31
CA GLN A 40 3.98 20.56 -7.53
C GLN A 40 3.97 21.51 -8.74
N LEU A 41 3.31 21.10 -9.84
CA LEU A 41 3.15 21.96 -11.02
C LEU A 41 2.31 23.22 -10.71
N ALA A 42 1.23 23.06 -9.94
CA ALA A 42 0.37 24.18 -9.54
C ALA A 42 1.12 25.17 -8.63
N LEU A 43 1.86 24.67 -7.63
CA LEU A 43 2.67 25.50 -6.74
C LEU A 43 3.80 26.20 -7.49
N GLY A 44 4.53 25.48 -8.36
CA GLY A 44 5.57 26.08 -9.17
C GLY A 44 5.04 27.14 -10.15
N ARG A 45 3.81 26.98 -10.67
CA ARG A 45 3.15 28.02 -11.46
C ARG A 45 2.77 29.23 -10.59
N ALA A 46 2.20 29.00 -9.41
CA ALA A 46 1.83 30.06 -8.49
C ALA A 46 3.05 30.88 -8.07
N GLU A 47 4.18 30.25 -7.77
CA GLU A 47 5.44 30.93 -7.43
C GLU A 47 5.93 31.89 -8.52
N ARG A 48 5.78 31.51 -9.80
CA ARG A 48 6.14 32.38 -10.92
C ARG A 48 5.16 33.54 -11.14
N GLN A 49 3.90 33.37 -10.74
CA GLN A 49 2.83 34.36 -10.96
C GLN A 49 2.64 35.31 -9.77
N LEU A 50 3.03 34.92 -8.57
CA LEU A 50 2.85 35.66 -7.31
C LEU A 50 3.92 36.76 -7.11
N ASN A 51 4.25 37.51 -8.15
CA ASN A 51 5.10 38.70 -8.02
C ASN A 51 4.23 39.94 -7.75
N LEU A 52 3.65 40.00 -6.56
CA LEU A 52 2.78 41.09 -6.13
C LEU A 52 3.61 42.20 -5.48
N GLY A 53 3.73 43.32 -6.21
CA GLY A 53 4.23 44.58 -5.68
C GLY A 53 3.13 45.37 -4.98
N PRO A 54 3.48 46.49 -4.31
CA PRO A 54 2.51 47.42 -3.78
C PRO A 54 1.59 47.97 -4.87
N CYS A 55 0.29 48.06 -4.60
CA CYS A 55 -0.69 48.67 -5.52
C CYS A 55 -0.48 50.18 -5.73
N GLY A 56 0.27 50.81 -4.81
CA GLY A 56 0.56 52.23 -4.79
C GLY A 56 1.77 52.52 -3.90
N ARG A 57 2.21 53.79 -3.90
CA ARG A 57 3.32 54.27 -3.05
C ARG A 57 2.86 54.88 -1.74
N ASP A 58 1.57 54.91 -1.48
CA ASP A 58 1.04 55.39 -0.21
C ASP A 58 1.36 54.40 0.92
N PRO A 59 1.42 54.88 2.18
CA PRO A 59 1.76 54.03 3.32
C PRO A 59 0.85 52.81 3.50
N VAL A 60 -0.43 52.92 3.15
CA VAL A 60 -1.41 51.83 3.29
C VAL A 60 -1.11 50.74 2.27
N SER A 61 -0.86 51.09 1.00
CA SER A 61 -0.47 50.15 -0.04
C SER A 61 0.81 49.38 0.29
N LEU A 62 1.80 50.06 0.89
CA LEU A 62 3.06 49.42 1.31
C LEU A 62 2.85 48.42 2.46
N GLN A 63 2.08 48.80 3.47
CA GLN A 63 1.75 47.91 4.59
C GLN A 63 0.89 46.73 4.13
N ALA A 64 -0.10 46.98 3.27
CA ALA A 64 -0.95 45.92 2.71
C ALA A 64 -0.12 44.89 1.93
N ALA A 65 0.83 45.34 1.10
CA ALA A 65 1.73 44.44 0.37
C ALA A 65 2.55 43.55 1.31
N ALA A 66 3.02 44.07 2.44
CA ALA A 66 3.73 43.28 3.45
C ALA A 66 2.82 42.22 4.08
N SER A 67 1.61 42.60 4.49
CA SER A 67 0.63 41.67 5.08
C SER A 67 0.20 40.58 4.11
N PHE A 68 -0.06 40.92 2.84
CA PHE A 68 -0.39 39.93 1.81
C PHE A 68 0.77 38.99 1.53
N ARG A 69 2.01 39.49 1.49
CA ARG A 69 3.20 38.66 1.33
C ARG A 69 3.31 37.62 2.45
N THR A 70 3.15 38.04 3.70
CA THR A 70 3.13 37.10 4.84
C THR A 70 2.07 36.02 4.63
N LYS A 71 0.84 36.42 4.26
CA LYS A 71 -0.24 35.44 4.08
C LYS A 71 0.00 34.48 2.91
N ILE A 72 0.58 34.98 1.82
CA ILE A 72 0.97 34.16 0.67
C ILE A 72 2.01 33.11 1.08
N GLU A 73 3.03 33.51 1.82
CA GLU A 73 4.07 32.57 2.29
C GLU A 73 3.52 31.53 3.28
N GLU A 74 2.60 31.91 4.17
CA GLU A 74 1.89 30.95 5.04
C GLU A 74 1.11 29.91 4.22
N ILE A 75 0.34 30.37 3.22
CA ILE A 75 -0.45 29.47 2.37
C ILE A 75 0.48 28.54 1.60
N LYS A 76 1.57 29.07 1.02
CA LYS A 76 2.57 28.25 0.33
C LYS A 76 3.19 27.21 1.26
N ALA A 77 3.55 27.60 2.47
CA ALA A 77 4.16 26.70 3.46
C ALA A 77 3.25 25.50 3.77
N VAL A 78 1.95 25.74 3.98
CA VAL A 78 0.96 24.66 4.22
C VAL A 78 0.89 23.69 3.04
N HIS A 79 0.85 24.20 1.81
CA HIS A 79 0.75 23.32 0.64
C HIS A 79 2.05 22.54 0.39
N TRP A 80 3.21 23.16 0.63
CA TRP A 80 4.49 22.46 0.54
C TRP A 80 4.65 21.40 1.63
N ALA A 81 4.17 21.65 2.85
CA ALA A 81 4.12 20.64 3.89
C ALA A 81 3.25 19.44 3.48
N HIS A 82 2.07 19.71 2.90
CA HIS A 82 1.20 18.64 2.42
C HIS A 82 1.83 17.82 1.27
N VAL A 83 2.57 18.48 0.35
CA VAL A 83 3.36 17.78 -0.67
C VAL A 83 4.42 16.86 -0.04
N ALA A 84 5.07 17.29 1.03
CA ALA A 84 6.05 16.46 1.74
C ALA A 84 5.40 15.22 2.38
N GLU A 85 4.23 15.39 3.04
CA GLU A 85 3.46 14.28 3.62
C GLU A 85 3.03 13.27 2.57
N LEU A 86 2.51 13.74 1.42
CA LEU A 86 2.08 12.85 0.34
C LEU A 86 3.24 12.07 -0.27
N ARG A 87 4.41 12.71 -0.41
CA ARG A 87 5.63 12.03 -0.87
C ARG A 87 6.04 10.94 0.12
N GLU A 88 6.09 11.26 1.41
CA GLU A 88 6.43 10.28 2.44
C GLU A 88 5.45 9.09 2.45
N ALA A 89 4.14 9.35 2.37
CA ALA A 89 3.14 8.31 2.29
C ALA A 89 3.34 7.41 1.06
N THR A 90 3.63 8.02 -0.10
CA THR A 90 3.91 7.30 -1.35
C THR A 90 5.16 6.41 -1.24
N ASP A 91 6.21 6.91 -0.61
CA ASP A 91 7.47 6.17 -0.41
C ASP A 91 7.25 4.97 0.53
N ARG A 92 6.49 5.15 1.62
CA ARG A 92 6.10 4.06 2.52
C ARG A 92 5.25 2.99 1.82
N LEU A 93 4.31 3.38 0.95
CA LEU A 93 3.53 2.43 0.16
C LEU A 93 4.40 1.63 -0.81
N ALA A 94 5.40 2.28 -1.42
CA ALA A 94 6.37 1.60 -2.30
C ALA A 94 7.21 0.58 -1.52
N GLU A 95 7.65 0.93 -0.31
CA GLU A 95 8.39 0.04 0.58
C GLU A 95 7.54 -1.15 1.03
N ALA A 96 6.30 -0.91 1.47
CA ALA A 96 5.37 -1.96 1.85
C ALA A 96 5.11 -2.94 0.69
N ALA A 97 4.85 -2.43 -0.51
CA ALA A 97 4.63 -3.27 -1.70
C ALA A 97 5.84 -4.17 -2.01
N ARG A 98 7.08 -3.66 -1.85
CA ARG A 98 8.30 -4.48 -2.01
C ARG A 98 8.37 -5.60 -0.97
N HIS A 99 8.11 -5.29 0.30
CA HIS A 99 8.14 -6.30 1.37
C HIS A 99 7.11 -7.40 1.17
N TYR A 100 5.90 -7.05 0.70
CA TYR A 100 4.90 -8.04 0.35
C TYR A 100 5.32 -8.92 -0.82
N GLY A 101 5.86 -8.36 -1.90
CA GLY A 101 6.39 -9.13 -3.04
C GLY A 101 7.43 -10.15 -2.60
N PHE A 102 8.48 -9.72 -1.91
CA PHE A 102 9.52 -10.62 -1.39
C PHE A 102 8.95 -11.73 -0.49
N THR A 103 7.96 -11.43 0.33
CA THR A 103 7.31 -12.40 1.22
C THR A 103 6.52 -13.45 0.42
N GLU A 104 5.80 -13.03 -0.63
CA GLU A 104 5.11 -13.96 -1.51
C GLU A 104 6.06 -14.86 -2.31
N GLU A 105 7.17 -14.32 -2.83
CA GLU A 105 8.18 -15.11 -3.52
C GLU A 105 8.81 -16.17 -2.58
N GLN A 106 9.11 -15.81 -1.33
CA GLN A 106 9.64 -16.74 -0.32
C GLN A 106 8.64 -17.84 0.05
N LEU A 107 7.34 -17.51 0.16
CA LEU A 107 6.29 -18.49 0.39
C LEU A 107 6.16 -19.45 -0.79
N LYS A 108 6.12 -18.96 -2.03
CA LYS A 108 6.07 -19.79 -3.25
C LYS A 108 7.28 -20.75 -3.34
N GLY A 109 8.48 -20.28 -2.97
CA GLY A 109 9.69 -21.10 -2.88
C GLY A 109 9.60 -22.20 -1.81
N SER A 110 8.95 -21.92 -0.68
CA SER A 110 8.78 -22.90 0.41
C SER A 110 7.78 -24.01 0.06
N PHE A 111 6.69 -23.68 -0.65
CA PHE A 111 5.71 -24.68 -1.10
C PHE A 111 6.20 -25.55 -2.25
N SER A 112 7.04 -25.00 -3.16
CA SER A 112 7.65 -25.78 -4.25
C SER A 112 8.76 -26.73 -3.79
N SER A 113 9.32 -26.51 -2.59
CA SER A 113 10.34 -27.38 -2.00
C SER A 113 9.79 -28.56 -1.19
N SER A 114 8.46 -28.76 -1.14
CA SER A 114 7.83 -29.94 -0.54
C SER A 114 6.98 -30.75 -1.54
N PRO A 115 7.62 -31.49 -2.45
CA PRO A 115 7.03 -32.75 -2.90
C PRO A 115 8.09 -33.86 -3.02
N SER A 116 8.52 -34.46 -1.90
CA SER A 116 9.14 -35.79 -1.92
C SER A 116 9.35 -36.38 -0.52
N SER A 117 8.30 -36.94 0.08
CA SER A 117 8.45 -38.04 1.03
C SER A 117 7.13 -38.79 1.26
N THR A 118 6.64 -39.48 0.23
CA THR A 118 5.80 -40.68 0.38
C THR A 118 5.86 -41.49 -0.92
N ARG A 119 7.00 -42.15 -1.16
CA ARG A 119 7.04 -43.25 -2.12
C ARG A 119 6.54 -44.51 -1.41
N SER A 120 5.39 -44.94 -1.90
CA SER A 120 4.67 -46.18 -1.61
C SER A 120 5.51 -47.44 -1.89
N GLU A 121 5.47 -48.41 -0.97
CA GLU A 121 5.64 -49.86 -1.20
C GLU A 121 4.51 -50.55 -0.42
N HIS A 122 3.41 -50.95 -1.07
CA HIS A 122 3.14 -52.23 -1.76
C HIS A 122 2.21 -53.12 -0.87
N ALA A 123 0.90 -52.93 -0.98
CA ALA A 123 -0.06 -53.77 -1.72
C ALA A 123 -0.38 -55.14 -1.06
N SER A 124 -1.52 -55.20 -0.38
CA SER A 124 -2.40 -56.38 -0.11
C SER A 124 -3.81 -55.99 -0.59
N PRO A 125 -4.80 -56.89 -0.83
CA PRO A 125 -4.89 -58.36 -0.72
C PRO A 125 -5.53 -59.04 -1.97
N ASP A 126 -5.59 -60.39 -2.03
CA ASP A 126 -6.75 -61.12 -2.60
C ASP A 126 -6.69 -62.65 -2.38
N THR A 127 -7.79 -63.20 -1.85
CA THR A 127 -8.21 -64.62 -1.75
C THR A 127 -9.61 -64.63 -2.42
N PRO A 128 -10.16 -65.65 -3.15
CA PRO A 128 -10.08 -67.11 -2.94
C PRO A 128 -10.13 -68.00 -4.22
N GLY A 129 -10.04 -69.34 -4.09
CA GLY A 129 -10.30 -70.29 -5.19
C GLY A 129 -10.25 -71.77 -4.77
N ALA A 130 -11.27 -72.54 -5.15
CA ALA A 130 -11.67 -73.85 -4.64
C ALA A 130 -11.15 -75.08 -5.44
N GLY A 131 -11.31 -76.28 -4.85
CA GLY A 131 -11.24 -77.61 -5.49
C GLY A 131 -10.28 -78.55 -4.74
N GLY A 132 -10.57 -79.80 -4.40
CA GLY A 132 -11.66 -80.74 -4.65
C GLY A 132 -11.19 -82.12 -4.15
N THR A 133 -12.11 -82.91 -3.61
CA THR A 133 -12.01 -84.31 -3.11
C THR A 133 -11.45 -85.30 -4.15
N PRO A 134 -11.06 -86.55 -3.80
CA PRO A 134 -11.72 -87.50 -2.87
C PRO A 134 -10.91 -88.00 -1.67
#